data_AF-A0AA90Z719-F1
#
_entry.id   AF-A0AA90Z719-F1
#
_cell.length_a   1.000
_cell.length_b   1.000
_cell.length_c   1.000
_cell.angle_alpha   90.00
_cell.angle_beta   90.00
_cell.angle_gamma   90.00
#
_symmetry.space_group_name_H-M   'P 1'
#
loop_
_entity.id
_entity.type
_entity.pdbx_description
1 polymer ?
#
loop_
_entity_poly.entity_id
_entity_poly.type
_entity_poly.pdbx_seq_one_letter_code
_entity_poly.pdbx_strand_id
1 'polypeptide(L)'
;MEQLQPYLALTRFGNSLFGTFTVLIAGILSVELIGNEFKYLIAGFVSLFIFMGSFSINDYFDHKIDIANHRQDRPIAMGTISRRKAFDIAMACFILAFLTSLFLGLFPSLFIAFNILLAIVYSTHLKKVLLLKNITMAYCFMATILFGTIIVDNIIEPLIGFYIIIAFLIGLAFEIMADISDMAGDLEHNVRTIASFHSPRFASFVSSFFFNYLLT
;
A
#
# COMPACT_ATOMS: atom_id res chain seq x y z
N MET A 1 -6.60 23.52 14.36
CA MET A 1 -5.80 22.37 13.86
C MET A 1 -6.16 21.06 14.56
N GLU A 2 -6.50 21.05 15.85
CA GLU A 2 -6.89 19.83 16.60
C GLU A 2 -8.01 19.00 15.95
N GLN A 3 -8.99 19.65 15.32
CA GLN A 3 -10.11 18.93 14.66
C GLN A 3 -9.69 18.15 13.39
N LEU A 4 -8.57 18.50 12.74
CA LEU A 4 -8.12 17.86 11.49
C LEU A 4 -7.15 16.69 11.74
N GLN A 5 -6.43 16.72 12.87
CA GLN A 5 -5.43 15.70 13.20
C GLN A 5 -5.96 14.27 13.18
N PRO A 6 -7.16 13.95 13.72
CA PRO A 6 -7.70 12.60 13.65
C PRO A 6 -7.87 12.09 12.21
N TYR A 7 -8.28 12.97 11.29
CA TYR A 7 -8.46 12.61 9.89
C TYR A 7 -7.13 12.37 9.19
N LEU A 8 -6.13 13.24 9.44
CA LEU A 8 -4.77 13.05 8.90
C LEU A 8 -4.10 11.77 9.41
N ALA A 9 -4.36 11.42 10.68
CA ALA A 9 -3.88 10.18 11.28
C ALA A 9 -4.58 8.95 10.66
N LEU A 10 -5.90 8.99 10.48
CA LEU A 10 -6.68 7.90 9.88
C LEU A 10 -6.17 7.58 8.48
N THR A 11 -6.03 8.61 7.65
CA THR A 11 -5.59 8.45 6.26
C THR A 11 -4.08 8.30 6.13
N ARG A 12 -3.34 8.35 7.25
CA ARG A 12 -1.88 8.40 7.33
C ARG A 12 -1.31 9.33 6.26
N PHE A 13 -1.77 10.59 6.28
CA PHE A 13 -1.56 11.53 5.17
C PHE A 13 -0.09 11.65 4.74
N GLY A 14 0.85 11.70 5.69
CA GLY A 14 2.29 11.73 5.39
C GLY A 14 2.76 10.49 4.62
N ASN A 15 2.33 9.29 5.01
CA ASN A 15 2.66 8.05 4.32
C ASN A 15 1.98 7.98 2.94
N SER A 16 0.73 8.43 2.84
CA SER A 16 0.01 8.51 1.56
C SER A 16 0.68 9.47 0.58
N LEU A 17 1.22 10.59 1.08
CA LEU A 17 2.00 11.54 0.30
C LEU A 17 3.34 10.93 -0.13
N PHE A 18 4.03 10.22 0.77
CA PHE A 18 5.27 9.50 0.44
C PHE A 18 5.04 8.46 -0.67
N GLY A 19 4.00 7.65 -0.55
CA GLY A 19 3.62 6.68 -1.58
C GLY A 19 3.35 7.34 -2.93
N THR A 20 2.75 8.54 -2.93
CA THR A 20 2.48 9.31 -4.16
C THR A 20 3.76 9.70 -4.91
N PHE A 21 4.86 10.01 -4.20
CA PHE A 21 6.14 10.33 -4.86
C PHE A 21 6.70 9.17 -5.68
N THR A 22 6.37 7.92 -5.35
CA THR A 22 6.84 6.76 -6.11
C THR A 22 6.27 6.71 -7.54
N VAL A 23 5.06 7.23 -7.75
CA VAL A 23 4.46 7.39 -9.09
C VAL A 23 5.22 8.43 -9.91
N LEU A 24 5.66 9.52 -9.27
CA LEU A 24 6.48 10.54 -9.94
C LEU A 24 7.88 10.03 -10.28
N ILE A 25 8.48 9.23 -9.38
CA ILE A 25 9.77 8.59 -9.62
C ILE A 25 9.68 7.67 -10.85
N ALA A 26 8.59 6.93 -11.02
CA ALA A 26 8.38 6.11 -12.21
C ALA A 26 8.46 6.95 -13.50
N GLY A 27 7.80 8.11 -13.52
CA GLY A 27 7.86 9.02 -14.67
C GLY A 27 9.22 9.65 -14.95
N ILE A 28 10.03 9.84 -13.90
CA ILE A 28 11.42 10.29 -14.05
C ILE A 28 12.27 9.16 -14.65
N LEU A 29 12.11 7.94 -14.14
CA LEU A 29 12.86 6.76 -14.60
C LEU A 29 12.50 6.38 -16.03
N SER A 30 11.24 6.59 -16.46
CA SER A 30 10.79 6.36 -17.83
C SER A 30 11.08 7.52 -18.78
N VAL A 31 11.58 8.66 -18.28
CA VAL A 31 11.76 9.91 -19.06
C VAL A 31 10.44 10.44 -19.66
N GLU A 32 9.30 9.95 -19.18
CA GLU A 32 7.98 10.34 -19.70
C GLU A 32 7.35 11.49 -18.93
N LEU A 33 7.90 11.86 -17.77
CA LEU A 33 7.35 12.95 -16.96
C LEU A 33 7.31 14.27 -17.72
N ILE A 34 8.37 14.59 -18.46
CA ILE A 34 8.48 15.80 -19.27
C ILE A 34 7.57 15.64 -20.50
N GLY A 35 6.63 16.57 -20.67
CA GLY A 35 5.60 16.51 -21.71
C GLY A 35 4.31 15.77 -21.31
N ASN A 36 4.28 15.10 -20.15
CA ASN A 36 3.07 14.48 -19.59
C ASN A 36 2.77 14.96 -18.16
N GLU A 37 3.23 16.15 -17.78
CA GLU A 37 3.19 16.66 -16.40
C GLU A 37 1.78 16.65 -15.83
N PHE A 38 0.77 17.00 -16.64
CA PHE A 38 -0.62 16.99 -16.23
C PHE A 38 -1.15 15.58 -15.92
N LYS A 39 -0.74 14.56 -16.70
CA LYS A 39 -1.10 13.16 -16.42
C LYS A 39 -0.47 12.70 -15.11
N TYR A 40 0.80 13.03 -14.86
CA TYR A 40 1.49 12.67 -13.62
C TYR A 40 0.93 13.42 -12.40
N LEU A 41 0.46 14.66 -12.57
CA LEU A 41 -0.27 15.37 -11.51
C LEU A 41 -1.58 14.67 -11.14
N ILE A 42 -2.37 14.27 -12.14
CA ILE A 42 -3.61 13.50 -11.94
C ILE A 42 -3.30 12.15 -11.28
N ALA A 43 -2.29 11.42 -11.78
CA ALA A 43 -1.85 10.16 -11.22
C ALA A 43 -1.39 10.31 -9.76
N GLY A 44 -0.77 11.44 -9.42
CA GLY A 44 -0.43 11.79 -8.05
C GLY A 44 -1.65 11.89 -7.14
N PHE A 45 -2.70 12.59 -7.56
CA PHE A 45 -3.96 12.65 -6.81
C PHE A 45 -4.65 11.29 -6.69
N VAL A 46 -4.68 10.50 -7.77
CA VAL A 46 -5.21 9.13 -7.75
C VAL A 46 -4.48 8.28 -6.70
N SER A 47 -3.14 8.32 -6.72
CA SER A 47 -2.28 7.61 -5.77
C SER A 47 -2.54 8.07 -4.33
N LEU A 48 -2.64 9.37 -4.10
CA LEU A 48 -2.92 9.93 -2.78
C LEU A 48 -4.25 9.40 -2.25
N PHE A 49 -5.31 9.46 -3.06
CA PHE A 49 -6.64 9.00 -2.66
C PHE A 49 -6.70 7.49 -2.41
N ILE A 50 -6.08 6.67 -3.27
CA ILE A 50 -6.10 5.21 -3.05
C ILE A 50 -5.34 4.83 -1.77
N PHE A 51 -4.21 5.48 -1.44
CA PHE A 51 -3.50 5.25 -0.18
C PHE A 51 -4.33 5.68 1.03
N MET A 52 -4.89 6.90 0.99
CA MET A 52 -5.75 7.41 2.07
C MET A 52 -6.96 6.48 2.32
N GLY A 53 -7.59 6.00 1.24
CA GLY A 53 -8.69 5.04 1.30
C GLY A 53 -8.26 3.69 1.86
N SER A 54 -7.10 3.17 1.42
CA SER A 54 -6.54 1.88 1.85
C SER A 54 -6.19 1.88 3.34
N PHE A 55 -5.60 2.96 3.85
CA PHE A 55 -5.33 3.10 5.28
C PHE A 55 -6.61 3.23 6.11
N SER A 56 -7.59 3.98 5.61
CA SER A 56 -8.86 4.18 6.31
C SER A 56 -9.70 2.89 6.38
N ILE A 57 -9.75 2.11 5.29
CA ILE A 57 -10.47 0.83 5.26
C ILE A 57 -9.75 -0.23 6.12
N ASN A 58 -8.42 -0.17 6.18
CA ASN A 58 -7.62 -1.04 7.04
C ASN A 58 -7.99 -0.83 8.52
N ASP A 59 -7.93 0.40 9.02
CA ASP A 59 -8.34 0.75 10.40
C ASP A 59 -9.82 0.37 10.66
N TYR A 60 -10.71 0.55 9.69
CA TYR A 60 -12.11 0.14 9.83
C TYR A 60 -12.27 -1.36 10.17
N PHE A 61 -11.49 -2.22 9.51
CA PHE A 61 -11.50 -3.66 9.76
C PHE A 61 -10.70 -4.03 11.02
N ASP A 62 -9.62 -3.32 11.32
CA ASP A 62 -8.76 -3.59 12.48
C ASP A 62 -9.19 -2.96 13.80
N HIS A 63 -10.25 -2.15 13.82
CA HIS A 63 -10.71 -1.47 15.04
C HIS A 63 -10.76 -2.34 16.31
N LYS A 64 -11.20 -3.61 16.24
CA LYS A 64 -11.23 -4.49 17.43
C LYS A 64 -9.83 -4.86 17.92
N ILE A 65 -8.93 -5.14 16.97
CA ILE A 65 -7.53 -5.49 17.24
C ILE A 65 -6.81 -4.25 17.78
N ASP A 66 -7.00 -3.09 17.15
CA ASP A 66 -6.39 -1.85 17.59
C ASP A 66 -6.85 -1.40 18.99
N ILE A 67 -8.13 -1.62 19.32
CA ILE A 67 -8.67 -1.38 20.68
C ILE A 67 -8.06 -2.35 21.70
N ALA A 68 -8.00 -3.65 21.36
CA ALA A 68 -7.42 -4.67 22.24
C ALA A 68 -5.94 -4.39 22.54
N ASN A 69 -5.21 -3.87 21.53
CA ASN A 69 -3.79 -3.51 21.64
C ASN A 69 -3.54 -2.09 22.17
N HIS A 70 -4.59 -1.39 22.65
CA HIS A 70 -4.49 -0.05 23.22
C HIS A 70 -3.72 0.97 22.33
N ARG A 71 -3.86 0.86 21.01
CA ARG A 71 -3.14 1.71 20.04
C ARG A 71 -3.52 3.19 20.21
N GLN A 72 -2.52 4.02 20.49
CA GLN A 72 -2.70 5.46 20.69
C GLN A 72 -2.64 6.28 19.39
N ASP A 73 -2.14 5.68 18.31
CA ASP A 73 -1.98 6.31 16.99
C ASP A 73 -3.16 6.00 16.04
N ARG A 74 -4.17 5.26 16.50
CA ARG A 74 -5.32 4.80 15.70
C ARG A 74 -6.58 5.58 16.09
N PRO A 75 -7.11 6.47 15.24
CA PRO A 75 -8.25 7.33 15.59
C PRO A 75 -9.53 6.58 15.99
N ILE A 76 -9.75 5.39 15.42
CA ILE A 76 -10.89 4.55 15.78
C ILE A 76 -10.72 3.96 17.18
N ALA A 77 -9.51 3.47 17.51
CA ALA A 77 -9.21 2.92 18.83
C ALA A 77 -9.26 3.99 19.94
N MET A 78 -8.85 5.21 19.60
CA MET A 78 -8.93 6.39 20.48
C MET A 78 -10.36 6.95 20.62
N GLY A 79 -11.32 6.46 19.86
CA GLY A 79 -12.70 6.97 19.85
C GLY A 79 -12.85 8.37 19.24
N THR A 80 -11.80 8.95 18.67
CA THR A 80 -11.83 10.29 18.05
C THR A 80 -12.52 10.29 16.69
N ILE A 81 -12.53 9.15 16.00
CA ILE A 81 -13.31 8.92 14.78
C ILE A 81 -14.17 7.67 14.95
N SER A 82 -15.48 7.81 14.71
CA SER A 82 -16.39 6.65 14.69
C SER A 82 -16.04 5.72 13.54
N ARG A 83 -16.21 4.41 13.75
CA ARG A 83 -16.02 3.39 12.71
C ARG A 83 -16.80 3.67 11.42
N ARG A 84 -18.04 4.18 11.51
CA ARG A 84 -18.84 4.52 10.32
C ARG A 84 -18.19 5.64 9.50
N LYS A 85 -17.76 6.73 10.15
CA LYS A 85 -17.04 7.82 9.48
C LYS A 85 -15.76 7.34 8.79
N ALA A 86 -14.99 6.45 9.41
CA ALA A 86 -13.79 5.91 8.78
C ALA A 86 -14.10 5.13 7.49
N PHE A 87 -15.19 4.36 7.48
CA PHE A 87 -15.69 3.70 6.27
C PHE A 87 -16.12 4.71 5.20
N ASP A 88 -16.92 5.72 5.58
CA ASP A 88 -17.40 6.72 4.63
C ASP A 88 -16.23 7.50 3.99
N ILE A 89 -15.19 7.82 4.78
CA ILE A 89 -13.93 8.43 4.29
C ILE A 89 -13.22 7.48 3.32
N ALA A 90 -13.07 6.19 3.69
CA ALA A 90 -12.41 5.22 2.83
C ALA A 90 -13.11 5.11 1.46
N MET A 91 -14.44 5.00 1.47
CA MET A 91 -15.24 4.91 0.23
C MET A 91 -15.18 6.21 -0.58
N ALA A 92 -15.24 7.38 0.08
CA ALA A 92 -15.09 8.65 -0.61
C ALA A 92 -13.71 8.76 -1.31
N CYS A 93 -12.63 8.38 -0.62
CA CYS A 93 -11.30 8.32 -1.21
C CYS A 93 -11.23 7.34 -2.39
N PHE A 94 -11.79 6.13 -2.29
CA PHE A 94 -11.79 5.18 -3.41
C PHE A 94 -12.61 5.66 -4.61
N ILE A 95 -13.78 6.27 -4.37
CA ILE A 95 -14.59 6.88 -5.43
C ILE A 95 -13.80 8.01 -6.11
N LEU A 96 -13.17 8.89 -5.34
CA LEU A 96 -12.34 9.96 -5.89
C LEU A 96 -11.15 9.42 -6.67
N ALA A 97 -10.47 8.38 -6.17
CA ALA A 97 -9.36 7.74 -6.88
C ALA A 97 -9.81 7.17 -8.24
N PHE A 98 -10.94 6.47 -8.27
CA PHE A 98 -11.48 5.89 -9.50
C PHE A 98 -11.99 6.96 -10.48
N LEU A 99 -12.77 7.94 -10.02
CA LEU A 99 -13.26 9.01 -10.89
C LEU A 99 -12.12 9.86 -11.46
N THR A 100 -11.07 10.09 -10.66
CA THR A 100 -9.89 10.84 -11.11
C THR A 100 -9.04 10.02 -12.10
N SER A 101 -8.99 8.70 -11.95
CA SER A 101 -8.25 7.84 -12.90
C SER A 101 -8.91 7.75 -14.28
N LEU A 102 -10.21 8.02 -14.39
CA LEU A 102 -10.92 8.09 -15.69
C LEU A 102 -10.28 9.12 -16.65
N PHE A 103 -9.67 10.19 -16.12
CA PHE A 103 -8.96 11.19 -16.92
C PHE A 103 -7.63 10.69 -17.49
N LEU A 104 -7.11 9.56 -17.01
CA LEU A 104 -5.88 8.91 -17.48
C LEU A 104 -6.15 7.85 -18.56
N GLY A 105 -7.42 7.45 -18.75
CA GLY A 105 -7.83 6.46 -19.73
C GLY A 105 -8.29 5.14 -19.11
N LEU A 106 -8.77 4.23 -19.98
CA LEU A 106 -9.44 3.00 -19.57
C LEU A 106 -8.51 2.05 -18.80
N PHE A 107 -7.29 1.81 -19.30
CA PHE A 107 -6.36 0.85 -18.69
C PHE A 107 -5.90 1.28 -17.29
N PRO A 108 -5.41 2.53 -17.06
CA PRO A 108 -5.13 3.02 -15.71
C PRO A 108 -6.36 2.96 -14.78
N SER A 109 -7.55 3.22 -15.30
CA SER A 109 -8.79 3.16 -14.51
C SER A 109 -9.15 1.75 -14.05
N LEU A 110 -9.03 0.75 -14.93
CA LEU A 110 -9.22 -0.66 -14.59
C LEU A 110 -8.18 -1.13 -13.58
N PHE A 111 -6.93 -0.69 -13.74
CA PHE A 111 -5.87 -0.95 -12.77
C PHE A 111 -6.23 -0.39 -11.38
N ILE A 112 -6.71 0.85 -11.29
CA ILE A 112 -7.13 1.44 -10.03
C ILE A 112 -8.35 0.72 -9.43
N ALA A 113 -9.33 0.33 -10.24
CA ALA A 113 -10.46 -0.47 -9.76
C ALA A 113 -10.02 -1.81 -9.15
N PHE A 114 -9.07 -2.49 -9.81
CA PHE A 114 -8.48 -3.72 -9.28
C PHE A 114 -7.76 -3.47 -7.94
N ASN A 115 -6.96 -2.41 -7.82
CA ASN A 115 -6.23 -2.09 -6.59
C ASN A 115 -7.17 -1.68 -5.44
N ILE A 116 -8.29 -1.00 -5.73
CA ILE A 116 -9.32 -0.72 -4.73
C ILE A 116 -9.93 -2.03 -4.20
N LEU A 117 -10.28 -2.94 -5.10
CA LEU A 117 -10.79 -4.26 -4.71
C LEU A 117 -9.76 -5.02 -3.87
N LEU A 118 -8.49 -5.02 -4.30
CA LEU A 118 -7.40 -5.68 -3.60
C LEU A 118 -7.19 -5.10 -2.20
N ALA A 119 -7.26 -3.76 -2.03
CA ALA A 119 -7.17 -3.12 -0.72
C ALA A 119 -8.27 -3.61 0.24
N ILE A 120 -9.52 -3.70 -0.25
CA ILE A 120 -10.65 -4.19 0.55
C ILE A 120 -10.47 -5.68 0.89
N VAL A 121 -10.10 -6.50 -0.09
CA VAL A 121 -9.88 -7.95 0.08
C VAL A 121 -8.69 -8.22 1.01
N TYR A 122 -7.65 -7.41 0.93
CA TYR A 122 -6.50 -7.46 1.84
C TYR A 122 -6.92 -7.17 3.28
N SER A 123 -7.60 -6.05 3.52
CA SER A 123 -8.02 -5.64 4.85
C SER A 123 -9.02 -6.60 5.50
N THR A 124 -9.76 -7.39 4.71
CA THR A 124 -10.74 -8.36 5.20
C THR A 124 -10.18 -9.76 5.38
N HIS A 125 -9.43 -10.26 4.40
CA HIS A 125 -9.03 -11.67 4.31
C HIS A 125 -7.51 -11.87 4.23
N LEU A 126 -6.83 -11.25 3.27
CA LEU A 126 -5.46 -11.65 2.92
C LEU A 126 -4.44 -11.35 4.02
N LYS A 127 -4.66 -10.30 4.81
CA LYS A 127 -3.74 -9.96 5.91
C LYS A 127 -3.62 -11.03 7.01
N LYS A 128 -4.54 -11.99 7.04
CA LYS A 128 -4.52 -13.14 7.98
C LYS A 128 -3.93 -14.41 7.35
N VAL A 129 -3.60 -14.37 6.06
CA VAL A 129 -3.09 -15.52 5.32
C VAL A 129 -1.60 -15.34 5.09
N LEU A 130 -0.81 -16.24 5.69
CA LEU A 130 0.66 -16.30 5.71
C LEU A 130 1.36 -15.54 4.58
N LEU A 131 1.52 -16.18 3.43
CA LEU A 131 2.29 -15.61 2.33
C LEU A 131 1.51 -14.55 1.56
N LEU A 132 0.17 -14.60 1.58
CA LEU A 132 -0.64 -13.66 0.81
C LEU A 132 -0.57 -12.25 1.40
N LYS A 133 -0.36 -12.09 2.72
CA LYS A 133 -0.09 -10.78 3.32
C LYS A 133 1.14 -10.13 2.69
N ASN A 134 2.29 -10.80 2.77
CA ASN A 134 3.57 -10.26 2.29
C ASN A 134 3.57 -10.10 0.76
N ILE A 135 3.00 -11.05 0.01
CA ILE A 135 2.90 -10.96 -1.47
C ILE A 135 2.02 -9.78 -1.88
N THR A 136 0.89 -9.56 -1.21
CA THR A 136 0.00 -8.43 -1.53
C THR A 136 0.67 -7.10 -1.24
N MET A 137 1.36 -7.00 -0.10
CA MET A 137 2.13 -5.79 0.24
C MET A 137 3.26 -5.58 -0.75
N ALA A 138 4.05 -6.60 -1.07
CA ALA A 138 5.10 -6.54 -2.11
C ALA A 138 4.55 -6.13 -3.49
N TYR A 139 3.37 -6.63 -3.86
CA TYR A 139 2.67 -6.18 -5.05
C TYR A 139 2.38 -4.68 -5.00
N CYS A 140 1.94 -4.12 -3.86
CA CYS A 140 1.71 -2.68 -3.74
C CYS A 140 2.98 -1.84 -4.01
N PHE A 141 4.18 -2.33 -3.64
CA PHE A 141 5.44 -1.63 -3.96
C PHE A 141 5.69 -1.56 -5.47
N MET A 142 5.50 -2.67 -6.20
CA MET A 142 5.65 -2.64 -7.65
C MET A 142 4.48 -1.94 -8.37
N ALA A 143 3.29 -1.97 -7.78
CA ALA A 143 2.07 -1.43 -8.36
C ALA A 143 2.13 0.09 -8.53
N THR A 144 2.84 0.82 -7.67
CA THR A 144 2.99 2.27 -7.82
C THR A 144 3.89 2.63 -9.00
N ILE A 145 4.97 1.89 -9.22
CA ILE A 145 5.85 2.06 -10.39
C ILE A 145 5.07 1.70 -11.65
N LEU A 146 4.43 0.53 -11.65
CA LEU A 146 3.61 0.07 -12.76
C LEU A 146 2.51 1.07 -13.10
N PHE A 147 1.83 1.63 -12.09
CA PHE A 147 0.81 2.65 -12.30
C PHE A 147 1.38 3.88 -13.01
N GLY A 148 2.52 4.40 -12.54
CA GLY A 148 3.18 5.56 -13.16
C GLY A 148 3.57 5.32 -14.61
N THR A 149 3.93 4.10 -14.98
CA THR A 149 4.28 3.73 -16.37
C THR A 149 3.05 3.64 -17.28
N ILE A 150 1.95 3.04 -16.82
CA ILE A 150 0.81 2.78 -17.71
C ILE A 150 -0.04 4.03 -18.05
N ILE A 151 0.22 5.19 -17.44
CA ILE A 151 -0.59 6.40 -17.70
C ILE A 151 -0.26 7.08 -19.04
N VAL A 152 0.89 6.81 -19.64
CA VAL A 152 1.34 7.51 -20.84
C VAL A 152 0.95 6.74 -22.10
N ASP A 153 1.54 5.58 -22.34
CA ASP A 153 1.35 4.78 -23.56
C ASP A 153 0.99 3.30 -23.30
N ASN A 154 0.99 2.86 -22.03
CA ASN A 154 0.77 1.48 -21.59
C ASN A 154 1.90 0.50 -22.01
N ILE A 155 3.08 1.00 -22.35
CA ILE A 155 4.24 0.19 -22.72
C ILE A 155 5.16 0.06 -21.50
N ILE A 156 5.55 -1.17 -21.19
CA ILE A 156 6.55 -1.42 -20.14
C ILE A 156 7.88 -1.64 -20.83
N GLU A 157 8.73 -0.61 -20.84
CA GLU A 157 10.09 -0.75 -21.33
C GLU A 157 10.89 -1.75 -20.48
N PRO A 158 11.87 -2.47 -21.06
CA PRO A 158 12.65 -3.47 -20.32
C PRO A 158 13.29 -2.96 -19.02
N LEU A 159 13.79 -1.72 -19.03
CA LEU A 159 14.40 -1.09 -17.84
C LEU A 159 13.36 -0.85 -16.73
N ILE A 160 12.17 -0.37 -17.10
CA ILE A 160 11.06 -0.17 -16.16
C ILE A 160 10.57 -1.52 -15.63
N GLY A 161 10.43 -2.52 -16.50
CA GLY A 161 10.08 -3.89 -16.11
C GLY A 161 11.05 -4.46 -15.07
N PHE A 162 12.36 -4.19 -15.22
CA PHE A 162 13.36 -4.54 -14.22
C PHE A 162 13.12 -3.83 -12.88
N TYR A 163 12.85 -2.52 -12.87
CA TYR A 163 12.51 -1.79 -11.64
C TYR A 163 11.23 -2.28 -10.95
N ILE A 164 10.21 -2.68 -11.72
CA ILE A 164 8.98 -3.28 -11.19
C ILE A 164 9.29 -4.59 -10.45
N ILE A 165 10.12 -5.46 -11.04
CA ILE A 165 10.55 -6.72 -10.40
C ILE A 165 11.35 -6.42 -9.13
N ILE A 166 12.29 -5.47 -9.19
CA ILE A 166 13.08 -5.06 -8.02
C ILE A 166 12.17 -4.56 -6.90
N ALA A 167 11.22 -3.67 -7.21
CA ALA A 167 10.30 -3.13 -6.21
C ALA A 167 9.46 -4.22 -5.53
N PHE A 168 9.02 -5.23 -6.29
CA PHE A 168 8.36 -6.40 -5.73
C PHE A 168 9.27 -7.19 -4.78
N LEU A 169 10.49 -7.52 -5.21
CA LEU A 169 11.44 -8.30 -4.40
C LEU A 169 11.86 -7.56 -3.13
N ILE A 170 12.12 -6.25 -3.22
CA ILE A 170 12.41 -5.40 -2.06
C ILE A 170 11.22 -5.35 -1.12
N GLY A 171 10.01 -5.12 -1.65
CA GLY A 171 8.79 -5.10 -0.85
C GLY A 171 8.57 -6.43 -0.12
N LEU A 172 8.79 -7.55 -0.79
CA LEU A 172 8.67 -8.88 -0.20
C LEU A 172 9.71 -9.10 0.91
N ALA A 173 10.97 -8.75 0.65
CA ALA A 173 12.05 -8.87 1.63
C ALA A 173 11.79 -7.99 2.87
N PHE A 174 11.33 -6.75 2.66
CA PHE A 174 11.00 -5.80 3.71
C PHE A 174 9.85 -6.29 4.59
N GLU A 175 8.78 -6.80 3.99
CA GLU A 175 7.62 -7.32 4.73
C GLU A 175 7.98 -8.57 5.54
N ILE A 176 8.80 -9.48 5.00
CA ILE A 176 9.29 -10.65 5.74
C ILE A 176 10.17 -10.22 6.92
N MET A 177 10.97 -9.16 6.75
CA MET A 177 11.78 -8.61 7.84
C MET A 177 10.92 -7.91 8.90
N ALA A 178 9.89 -7.17 8.48
CA ALA A 178 8.95 -6.50 9.38
C ALA A 178 8.22 -7.52 10.28
N ASP A 179 7.80 -8.66 9.71
CA ASP A 179 7.16 -9.76 10.45
C ASP A 179 8.03 -10.31 11.59
N ILE A 180 9.36 -10.19 11.51
CA ILE A 180 10.24 -10.60 12.61
C ILE A 180 10.06 -9.70 13.83
N SER A 181 9.91 -8.39 13.59
CA SER A 181 9.71 -7.40 14.65
C SER A 181 8.31 -7.53 15.28
N ASP A 182 7.32 -7.92 14.48
CA ASP A 182 5.91 -8.03 14.89
C ASP A 182 5.53 -9.41 15.45
N MET A 183 6.48 -10.37 15.47
CA MET A 183 6.21 -11.78 15.81
C MET A 183 5.48 -11.97 17.15
N ALA A 184 5.82 -11.21 18.18
CA ALA A 184 5.17 -11.33 19.49
C ALA A 184 3.67 -11.00 19.42
N GLY A 185 3.31 -9.93 18.70
CA GLY A 185 1.93 -9.53 18.49
C GLY A 185 1.19 -10.48 17.53
N ASP A 186 1.87 -10.98 16.49
CA ASP A 186 1.29 -11.95 15.56
C ASP A 186 0.87 -13.25 16.27
N LEU A 187 1.71 -13.76 17.17
CA LEU A 187 1.42 -14.97 17.95
C LEU A 187 0.20 -14.80 18.85
N GLU A 188 0.05 -13.65 19.50
CA GLU A 188 -1.10 -13.33 20.34
C GLU A 188 -2.41 -13.29 19.54
N HIS A 189 -2.34 -12.90 18.26
CA HIS A 189 -3.50 -12.74 17.38
C HIS A 189 -3.72 -13.92 16.42
N ASN A 190 -2.98 -15.04 16.59
CA ASN A 190 -3.01 -16.20 15.70
C ASN A 190 -2.75 -15.86 14.22
N VAL A 191 -1.95 -14.81 13.98
CA VAL A 191 -1.50 -14.45 12.64
C VAL A 191 -0.31 -15.33 12.30
N ARG A 192 -0.39 -16.04 11.17
CA ARG A 192 0.72 -16.85 10.68
C ARG A 192 1.58 -15.98 9.78
N THR A 193 2.85 -15.86 10.12
CA THR A 193 3.93 -15.20 9.34
C THR A 193 5.10 -16.17 9.19
N ILE A 194 6.04 -15.93 8.27
CA ILE A 194 7.21 -16.83 8.13
C ILE A 194 8.00 -16.88 9.45
N ALA A 195 8.08 -15.74 10.14
CA ALA A 195 8.73 -15.61 11.44
C ALA A 195 8.03 -16.44 12.53
N SER A 196 6.70 -16.37 12.64
CA SER A 196 5.94 -17.11 13.67
C SER A 196 5.73 -18.60 13.34
N PHE A 197 5.68 -18.99 12.06
CA PHE A 197 5.47 -20.37 11.64
C PHE A 197 6.76 -21.21 11.63
N HIS A 198 7.89 -20.62 11.22
CA HIS A 198 9.18 -21.30 11.18
C HIS A 198 10.13 -20.82 12.28
N SER A 199 10.74 -19.65 12.10
CA SER A 199 11.57 -18.97 13.10
C SER A 199 12.00 -17.59 12.60
N PRO A 200 12.33 -16.66 13.50
CA PRO A 200 12.97 -15.38 13.16
C PRO A 200 14.23 -15.53 12.30
N ARG A 201 15.07 -16.54 12.61
CA ARG A 201 16.33 -16.80 11.88
C ARG A 201 16.05 -17.22 10.44
N PHE A 202 15.05 -18.08 10.23
CA PHE A 202 14.65 -18.49 8.90
C PHE A 202 14.05 -17.32 8.09
N ALA A 203 13.17 -16.52 8.69
CA ALA A 203 12.64 -15.32 8.07
C ALA A 203 13.76 -14.33 7.67
N SER A 204 14.75 -14.13 8.55
CA SER A 204 15.92 -13.29 8.26
C SER A 204 16.76 -13.81 7.09
N PHE A 205 16.96 -15.13 7.01
CA PHE A 205 17.66 -15.75 5.88
C PHE A 205 16.89 -15.54 4.56
N VAL A 206 15.58 -15.78 4.56
CA VAL A 206 14.73 -15.60 3.38
C VAL A 206 14.74 -14.14 2.92
N SER A 207 14.58 -13.18 3.84
CA SER A 207 14.66 -11.75 3.53
C SER A 207 16.03 -11.37 2.96
N SER A 208 17.12 -11.84 3.59
CA SER A 208 18.49 -11.57 3.11
C SER A 208 18.76 -12.17 1.73
N PHE A 209 18.19 -13.35 1.43
CA PHE A 209 18.31 -13.96 0.11
C PHE A 209 17.71 -13.06 -0.98
N PHE A 210 16.50 -12.54 -0.76
CA PHE A 210 15.87 -11.61 -1.70
C PHE A 210 16.66 -10.30 -1.86
N PHE A 211 17.23 -9.76 -0.76
CA PHE A 211 18.10 -8.58 -0.86
C PHE A 211 19.42 -8.85 -1.62
N ASN A 212 20.06 -10.01 -1.42
CA ASN A 212 21.32 -10.33 -2.10
C ASN A 212 21.12 -10.71 -3.57
N TYR A 213 20.01 -11.36 -3.92
CA TYR A 213 19.69 -11.68 -5.31
C TYR A 213 19.55 -10.42 -6.19
N LEU A 214 19.30 -9.26 -5.58
CA LEU A 214 19.25 -7.97 -6.27
C LEU A 214 20.63 -7.33 -6.51
N LEU A 215 21.67 -7.77 -5.79
CA LEU A 215 23.03 -7.22 -5.82
C LEU A 215 24.01 -8.06 -6.66
N THR A 216 23.54 -9.17 -7.25
CA THR A 216 24.36 -10.12 -8.04
C THR A 216 23.90 -10.12 -9.49
#